data_AF-A0A1H2D6B7-F1
#
_entry.id   AF-A0A1H2D6B7-F1
#
_cell.length_a   1.000
_cell.length_b   1.000
_cell.length_c   1.000
_cell.angle_alpha   90.00
_cell.angle_beta   90.00
_cell.angle_gamma   90.00
#
_symmetry.space_group_name_H-M   'P 1'
#
loop_
_entity.id
_entity.type
_entity.pdbx_description
1 polymer ?
#
loop_
_entity_poly.entity_id
_entity_poly.type
_entity_poly.pdbx_seq_one_letter_code
_entity_poly.pdbx_strand_id
1 'polypeptide(L)'
;MKLYRDSHGIPHLRAGSVLDLAWLQGRVTAIDRGRQIEVERRRSEGRLAETAGAAELGWDRFARRARLDDTARRCYENSDVSTKRWVEAFADGVRAGGIEWHPWSSYGVFLVQHILFGTFGNKLWRAHVGKTLGPEALDWFAIEGPGGSGSNAWTLGGQIAGDPHRLLELPGVYQQIRLACPSFDVAGLTFPGVPGVQHFGHTGSVAWAITNAMADYQDLFIEEIRAGEAGLEARGATGWEPVVTHQETIVVRDAETVVVDIMETARGPVIDGTLSLRTPARADFDLGFDALLPLLHATTVDDVADALSRWVEPVNSVLTSDSTGRTRQLTVGRVPQRDDRNQLVPVPAWEPRHQWKPGWAPMFRADVESAVNANDRRPDTAPYGVDFAPPGRARRIRALLDEGVTHERIHMDTALPASSLEAGARMARRTAVARALCDLPALQPLFTPSGHDPLFAPWTDPRARIGIALDGVLGGLGLDPSALVPLDSGESSAWGERHLLHPIQLPGLDAVVPNVELSGSADCVLNTSSVPGVSDLCWRGPVARYVWDVTDRSRSRWVVPFGASDDPSSPHFLDQLPHWTAGTLIELVTDWDLLTFDGSFS
;
A
#
# COMPACT_ATOMS: atom_id res chain seq x y z
N MET A 1 6.85 22.96 -23.19
CA MET A 1 6.74 22.43 -21.80
C MET A 1 7.76 23.11 -20.89
N LYS A 2 7.48 23.29 -19.59
CA LYS A 2 8.38 23.96 -18.62
C LYS A 2 8.44 23.18 -17.31
N LEU A 3 9.64 23.06 -16.75
CA LEU A 3 9.93 22.44 -15.45
C LEU A 3 10.47 23.53 -14.51
N TYR A 4 9.91 23.54 -13.30
CA TYR A 4 10.36 24.34 -12.19
C TYR A 4 10.56 23.43 -10.97
N ARG A 5 11.39 23.87 -10.02
CA ARG A 5 11.60 23.17 -8.75
C ARG A 5 11.55 24.13 -7.57
N ASP A 6 11.10 23.62 -6.43
CA ASP A 6 11.22 24.32 -5.15
C ASP A 6 12.57 24.04 -4.47
N SER A 7 12.76 24.54 -3.24
CA SER A 7 13.99 24.37 -2.47
C SER A 7 14.29 22.93 -2.05
N HIS A 8 13.32 22.01 -2.16
CA HIS A 8 13.46 20.58 -1.85
C HIS A 8 13.54 19.73 -3.13
N GLY A 9 13.76 20.37 -4.29
CA GLY A 9 13.85 19.69 -5.57
C GLY A 9 12.53 19.11 -6.06
N ILE A 10 11.39 19.45 -5.44
CA ILE A 10 10.08 18.92 -5.83
C ILE A 10 9.72 19.50 -7.21
N PRO A 11 9.31 18.65 -8.18
CA PRO A 11 9.00 19.13 -9.53
C PRO A 11 7.62 19.80 -9.65
N HIS A 12 7.61 20.98 -10.26
CA HIS A 12 6.42 21.73 -10.67
C HIS A 12 6.39 21.85 -12.20
N LEU A 13 5.45 21.15 -12.82
CA LEU A 13 5.41 20.94 -14.26
C LEU A 13 4.32 21.79 -14.89
N ARG A 14 4.64 22.43 -16.02
CA ARG A 14 3.68 23.22 -16.79
C ARG A 14 3.76 22.90 -18.28
N ALA A 15 2.61 22.61 -18.89
CA ALA A 15 2.52 22.37 -20.33
C ALA A 15 1.28 22.98 -20.97
N GLY A 16 1.26 23.05 -22.31
CA GLY A 16 0.15 23.62 -23.08
C GLY A 16 -1.03 22.66 -23.25
N SER A 17 -0.81 21.36 -23.04
CA SER A 17 -1.82 20.32 -23.17
C SER A 17 -1.66 19.24 -22.11
N VAL A 18 -2.71 18.42 -21.91
CA VAL A 18 -2.71 17.28 -20.98
C VAL A 18 -1.66 16.23 -21.39
N LEU A 19 -1.50 15.98 -22.69
CA LEU A 19 -0.56 14.96 -23.20
C LEU A 19 0.90 15.43 -23.04
N ASP A 20 1.19 16.69 -23.36
CA ASP A 20 2.53 17.26 -23.13
C ASP A 20 2.89 17.26 -21.63
N LEU A 21 1.89 17.50 -20.77
CA LEU A 21 2.08 17.45 -19.33
C LEU A 21 2.38 16.04 -18.84
N ALA A 22 1.66 15.03 -19.35
CA ALA A 22 1.91 13.63 -19.04
C ALA A 22 3.30 13.18 -19.49
N TRP A 23 3.71 13.58 -20.71
CA TRP A 23 5.06 13.34 -21.21
C TRP A 23 6.12 13.99 -20.31
N LEU A 24 5.93 15.26 -19.93
CA LEU A 24 6.87 15.94 -19.04
C LEU A 24 6.94 15.26 -17.67
N GLN A 25 5.80 14.80 -17.14
CA GLN A 25 5.74 14.03 -15.89
C GLN A 25 6.58 12.76 -15.99
N GLY A 26 6.38 11.93 -17.02
CA GLY A 26 7.14 10.70 -17.22
C GLY A 26 8.63 10.95 -17.31
N ARG A 27 9.04 11.99 -18.04
CA ARG A 27 10.46 12.35 -18.19
C ARG A 27 11.09 12.77 -16.86
N VAL A 28 10.41 13.59 -16.08
CA VAL A 28 10.91 14.07 -14.80
C VAL A 28 10.96 12.95 -13.78
N THR A 29 9.95 12.08 -13.74
CA THR A 29 9.97 10.88 -12.91
C THR A 29 11.15 9.96 -13.26
N ALA A 30 11.49 9.79 -14.54
CA ALA A 30 12.66 9.00 -14.95
C ALA A 30 14.00 9.59 -14.49
N ILE A 31 14.08 10.92 -14.36
CA ILE A 31 15.29 11.60 -13.88
C ILE A 31 15.39 11.56 -12.36
N ASP A 32 14.29 11.85 -11.67
CA ASP A 32 14.28 11.98 -10.22
C ASP A 32 14.21 10.62 -9.52
N ARG A 33 13.54 9.64 -10.15
CA ARG A 33 13.16 8.33 -9.58
C ARG A 33 13.55 7.16 -10.48
N GLY A 34 14.59 7.33 -11.28
CA GLY A 34 14.94 6.40 -12.35
C GLY A 34 15.29 4.99 -11.89
N ARG A 35 16.09 4.87 -10.83
CA ARG A 35 16.43 3.58 -10.20
C ARG A 35 15.16 2.94 -9.63
N GLN A 36 14.31 3.72 -8.97
CA GLN A 36 13.08 3.22 -8.38
C GLN A 36 12.12 2.66 -9.43
N ILE A 37 11.81 3.42 -10.49
CA ILE A 37 10.83 2.95 -11.48
C ILE A 37 11.33 1.76 -12.30
N GLU A 38 12.63 1.63 -12.54
CA GLU A 38 13.21 0.44 -13.19
C GLU A 38 13.05 -0.81 -12.32
N VAL A 39 13.28 -0.70 -11.00
CA VAL A 39 13.02 -1.79 -10.05
C VAL A 39 11.54 -2.17 -10.04
N GLU A 40 10.63 -1.19 -9.95
CA GLU A 40 9.19 -1.44 -9.91
C GLU A 40 8.67 -2.07 -11.22
N ARG A 41 9.17 -1.62 -12.37
CA ARG A 41 8.88 -2.24 -13.67
C ARG A 41 9.32 -3.71 -13.68
N ARG A 42 10.55 -4.00 -13.26
CA ARG A 42 11.08 -5.37 -13.20
C ARG A 42 10.36 -6.25 -12.19
N ARG A 43 9.87 -5.68 -11.08
CA ARG A 43 8.99 -6.38 -10.13
C ARG A 43 7.71 -6.84 -10.83
N SER A 44 7.08 -5.97 -11.62
CA SER A 44 5.88 -6.34 -12.39
C SER A 44 6.18 -7.39 -13.46
N GLU A 45 7.27 -7.20 -14.20
CA GLU A 45 7.69 -8.10 -15.27
C GLU A 45 8.20 -9.45 -14.76
N GLY A 46 8.47 -9.61 -13.46
CA GLY A 46 9.14 -10.80 -12.92
C GLY A 46 10.52 -11.00 -13.55
N ARG A 47 11.34 -9.94 -13.53
CA ARG A 47 12.71 -9.87 -14.08
C ARG A 47 13.70 -9.21 -13.14
N LEU A 48 13.36 -9.04 -11.87
CA LEU A 48 14.22 -8.34 -10.93
C LEU A 48 15.47 -9.16 -10.59
N ALA A 49 15.36 -10.49 -10.54
CA ALA A 49 16.49 -11.41 -10.28
C ALA A 49 17.57 -11.36 -11.37
N GLU A 50 17.21 -10.96 -12.59
CA GLU A 50 18.16 -10.73 -13.70
C GLU A 50 19.21 -9.68 -13.32
N THR A 51 18.80 -8.66 -12.57
CA THR A 51 19.65 -7.54 -12.17
C THR A 51 20.06 -7.56 -10.72
N ALA A 52 19.27 -8.14 -9.81
CA ALA A 52 19.48 -8.12 -8.36
C ALA A 52 19.93 -9.49 -7.80
N GLY A 53 19.87 -10.56 -8.60
CA GLY A 53 20.34 -11.90 -8.24
C GLY A 53 19.31 -12.74 -7.50
N ALA A 54 19.78 -13.87 -6.94
CA ALA A 54 18.94 -14.95 -6.44
C ALA A 54 17.99 -14.58 -5.30
N ALA A 55 18.27 -13.51 -4.55
CA ALA A 55 17.38 -13.02 -3.49
C ALA A 55 15.99 -12.62 -4.02
N GLU A 56 15.90 -12.16 -5.27
CA GLU A 56 14.66 -11.69 -5.89
C GLU A 56 13.92 -12.78 -6.70
N LEU A 57 14.51 -13.98 -6.81
CA LEU A 57 13.94 -15.07 -7.59
C LEU A 57 12.56 -15.52 -7.07
N GLY A 58 12.34 -15.45 -5.75
CA GLY A 58 11.05 -15.77 -5.14
C GLY A 58 9.95 -14.84 -5.68
N TRP A 59 10.22 -13.53 -5.70
CA TRP A 59 9.29 -12.54 -6.24
C TRP A 59 9.06 -12.75 -7.74
N ASP A 60 10.12 -12.94 -8.53
CA ASP A 60 9.97 -13.13 -9.98
C ASP A 60 9.11 -14.36 -10.31
N ARG A 61 9.29 -15.48 -9.61
CA ARG A 61 8.45 -16.67 -9.75
C ARG A 61 6.98 -16.36 -9.47
N PHE A 62 6.70 -15.63 -8.39
CA PHE A 62 5.35 -15.22 -8.07
C PHE A 62 4.78 -14.28 -9.12
N ALA A 63 5.51 -13.26 -9.57
CA ALA A 63 5.04 -12.32 -10.58
C ALA A 63 4.68 -13.02 -11.90
N ARG A 64 5.48 -14.01 -12.33
CA ARG A 64 5.17 -14.85 -13.50
C ARG A 64 3.93 -15.70 -13.28
N ARG A 65 3.88 -16.44 -12.17
CA ARG A 65 2.75 -17.32 -11.84
C ARG A 65 1.45 -16.55 -11.69
N ALA A 66 1.47 -15.41 -11.00
CA ALA A 66 0.35 -14.49 -10.80
C ALA A 66 0.00 -13.69 -12.06
N ARG A 67 0.74 -13.85 -13.17
CA ARG A 67 0.48 -13.21 -14.46
C ARG A 67 0.43 -11.67 -14.36
N LEU A 68 1.30 -11.05 -13.56
CA LEU A 68 1.21 -9.61 -13.28
C LEU A 68 1.37 -8.76 -14.55
N ASP A 69 2.45 -8.98 -15.32
CA ASP A 69 2.69 -8.24 -16.56
C ASP A 69 1.60 -8.47 -17.63
N ASP A 70 1.15 -9.71 -17.81
CA ASP A 70 0.06 -10.02 -18.74
C ASP A 70 -1.26 -9.38 -18.30
N THR A 71 -1.53 -9.30 -16.99
CA THR A 71 -2.71 -8.59 -16.46
C THR A 71 -2.58 -7.10 -16.74
N ALA A 72 -1.43 -6.49 -16.45
CA ALA A 72 -1.17 -5.08 -16.72
C ALA A 72 -1.39 -4.73 -18.20
N ARG A 73 -0.87 -5.55 -19.12
CA ARG A 73 -1.07 -5.37 -20.56
C ARG A 73 -2.54 -5.44 -20.96
N ARG A 74 -3.27 -6.45 -20.49
CA ARG A 74 -4.71 -6.62 -20.81
C ARG A 74 -5.55 -5.49 -20.24
N CYS A 75 -5.26 -5.05 -19.01
CA CYS A 75 -5.92 -3.89 -18.40
C CYS A 75 -5.69 -2.63 -19.23
N TYR A 76 -4.45 -2.38 -19.68
CA TYR A 76 -4.15 -1.26 -20.57
C TYR A 76 -4.91 -1.37 -21.91
N GLU A 77 -4.90 -2.54 -22.55
CA GLU A 77 -5.61 -2.77 -23.83
C GLU A 77 -7.12 -2.49 -23.70
N ASN A 78 -7.72 -2.88 -22.57
CA ASN A 78 -9.13 -2.73 -22.26
C ASN A 78 -9.54 -1.31 -21.80
N SER A 79 -8.57 -0.43 -21.49
CA SER A 79 -8.84 0.93 -21.00
C SER A 79 -9.35 1.86 -22.11
N ASP A 80 -9.98 2.97 -21.70
CA ASP A 80 -10.52 3.97 -22.63
C ASP A 80 -9.42 4.53 -23.56
N VAL A 81 -9.82 4.91 -24.77
CA VAL A 81 -8.89 5.48 -25.78
C VAL A 81 -8.19 6.73 -25.25
N SER A 82 -8.88 7.59 -24.49
CA SER A 82 -8.28 8.78 -23.87
C SER A 82 -7.24 8.40 -22.81
N THR A 83 -7.53 7.40 -21.99
CA THR A 83 -6.62 6.91 -20.95
C THR A 83 -5.38 6.30 -21.58
N LYS A 84 -5.53 5.46 -22.61
CA LYS A 84 -4.40 4.88 -23.35
C LYS A 84 -3.48 5.95 -23.92
N ARG A 85 -4.02 6.95 -24.62
CA ARG A 85 -3.23 8.06 -25.18
C ARG A 85 -2.50 8.86 -24.11
N TRP A 86 -3.13 9.07 -22.96
CA TRP A 86 -2.53 9.79 -21.84
C TRP A 86 -1.39 9.00 -21.18
N VAL A 87 -1.58 7.70 -20.95
CA VAL A 87 -0.54 6.80 -20.42
C VAL A 87 0.61 6.61 -21.42
N GLU A 88 0.31 6.51 -22.71
CA GLU A 88 1.32 6.46 -23.78
C GLU A 88 2.22 7.69 -23.76
N ALA A 89 1.64 8.89 -23.64
CA ALA A 89 2.41 10.13 -23.54
C ALA A 89 3.34 10.12 -22.31
N PHE A 90 2.86 9.66 -21.16
CA PHE A 90 3.71 9.46 -19.97
C PHE A 90 4.84 8.46 -20.24
N ALA A 91 4.54 7.32 -20.85
CA ALA A 91 5.53 6.30 -21.20
C ALA A 91 6.59 6.82 -22.18
N ASP A 92 6.19 7.62 -23.18
CA ASP A 92 7.11 8.33 -24.08
C ASP A 92 8.03 9.28 -23.30
N GLY A 93 7.48 9.94 -22.27
CA GLY A 93 8.23 10.77 -21.34
C GLY A 93 9.31 9.99 -20.60
N VAL A 94 8.94 8.86 -20.00
CA VAL A 94 9.88 7.97 -19.29
C VAL A 94 11.00 7.51 -20.22
N ARG A 95 10.66 7.09 -21.45
CA ARG A 95 11.64 6.72 -22.49
C ARG A 95 12.56 7.87 -22.86
N ALA A 96 12.03 9.09 -22.98
CA ALA A 96 12.84 10.28 -23.22
C ALA A 96 13.76 10.66 -22.03
N GLY A 97 13.44 10.18 -20.82
CA GLY A 97 14.31 10.24 -19.65
C GLY A 97 15.40 9.15 -19.62
N GLY A 98 15.43 8.25 -20.60
CA GLY A 98 16.48 7.22 -20.76
C GLY A 98 16.14 5.85 -20.16
N ILE A 99 14.89 5.62 -19.75
CA ILE A 99 14.45 4.37 -19.13
C ILE A 99 13.52 3.61 -20.07
N GLU A 100 13.76 2.31 -20.24
CA GLU A 100 12.87 1.44 -21.00
C GLU A 100 11.50 1.38 -20.31
N TRP A 101 10.44 1.68 -21.06
CA TRP A 101 9.08 1.70 -20.53
C TRP A 101 8.09 1.26 -21.60
N HIS A 102 7.20 0.33 -21.27
CA HIS A 102 6.02 0.03 -22.08
C HIS A 102 4.82 0.87 -21.58
N PRO A 103 3.80 1.14 -22.41
CA PRO A 103 2.59 1.81 -21.94
C PRO A 103 1.95 1.11 -20.74
N TRP A 104 1.93 -0.23 -20.71
CA TRP A 104 1.38 -1.00 -19.60
C TRP A 104 2.31 -1.10 -18.38
N SER A 105 3.58 -0.67 -18.45
CA SER A 105 4.49 -0.70 -17.29
C SER A 105 3.94 0.14 -16.13
N SER A 106 3.22 1.23 -16.40
CA SER A 106 2.50 2.01 -15.37
C SER A 106 1.40 1.21 -14.69
N TYR A 107 0.66 0.37 -15.44
CA TYR A 107 -0.33 -0.55 -14.87
C TYR A 107 0.35 -1.62 -14.03
N GLY A 108 1.50 -2.11 -14.49
CA GLY A 108 2.30 -3.10 -13.77
C GLY A 108 2.78 -2.61 -12.42
N VAL A 109 3.40 -1.42 -12.38
CA VAL A 109 3.81 -0.75 -11.13
C VAL A 109 2.63 -0.62 -10.17
N PHE A 110 1.49 -0.16 -10.67
CA PHE A 110 0.27 0.01 -9.88
C PHE A 110 -0.24 -1.34 -9.34
N LEU A 111 -0.27 -2.38 -10.18
CA LEU A 111 -0.73 -3.72 -9.82
C LEU A 111 0.17 -4.40 -8.78
N VAL A 112 1.50 -4.23 -8.86
CA VAL A 112 2.45 -4.74 -7.85
C VAL A 112 2.15 -4.16 -6.48
N GLN A 113 1.90 -2.85 -6.42
CA GLN A 113 1.53 -2.19 -5.18
C GLN A 113 0.18 -2.74 -4.67
N HIS A 114 -0.79 -2.91 -5.56
CA HIS A 114 -2.16 -3.29 -5.19
C HIS A 114 -2.29 -4.74 -4.75
N ILE A 115 -1.58 -5.67 -5.40
CA ILE A 115 -1.58 -7.08 -4.99
C ILE A 115 -1.00 -7.24 -3.58
N LEU A 116 0.01 -6.44 -3.24
CA LEU A 116 0.63 -6.40 -1.92
C LEU A 116 -0.24 -5.73 -0.85
N PHE A 117 -1.22 -4.90 -1.23
CA PHE A 117 -2.19 -4.30 -0.29
C PHE A 117 -3.39 -5.18 0.01
N GLY A 118 -3.55 -6.28 -0.72
CA GLY A 118 -4.70 -7.16 -0.56
C GLY A 118 -4.58 -8.15 0.60
N THR A 119 -5.64 -8.93 0.80
CA THR A 119 -5.84 -9.77 1.99
C THR A 119 -5.45 -11.23 1.79
N PHE A 120 -5.07 -11.65 0.57
CA PHE A 120 -4.87 -13.08 0.25
C PHE A 120 -3.82 -13.76 1.16
N GLY A 121 -2.72 -13.07 1.50
CA GLY A 121 -1.72 -13.61 2.41
C GLY A 121 -2.25 -13.84 3.84
N ASN A 122 -3.23 -13.06 4.29
CA ASN A 122 -3.89 -13.28 5.58
C ASN A 122 -4.72 -14.57 5.57
N LYS A 123 -5.29 -14.94 4.42
CA LYS A 123 -6.03 -16.18 4.24
C LYS A 123 -5.12 -17.41 4.36
N LEU A 124 -3.89 -17.32 3.84
CA LEU A 124 -2.86 -18.35 4.04
C LEU A 124 -2.56 -18.53 5.54
N TRP A 125 -2.34 -17.43 6.26
CA TRP A 125 -2.11 -17.47 7.70
C TRP A 125 -3.29 -18.06 8.47
N ARG A 126 -4.52 -17.62 8.18
CA ARG A 126 -5.74 -18.17 8.80
C ARG A 126 -5.89 -19.66 8.55
N ALA A 127 -5.65 -20.11 7.33
CA ALA A 127 -5.70 -21.54 7.01
C ALA A 127 -4.70 -22.34 7.85
N HIS A 128 -3.48 -21.81 8.02
CA HIS A 128 -2.46 -22.42 8.88
C HIS A 128 -2.90 -22.47 10.33
N VAL A 129 -3.36 -21.35 10.91
CA VAL A 129 -3.89 -21.29 12.29
C VAL A 129 -5.03 -22.29 12.49
N GLY A 130 -6.03 -22.29 11.59
CA GLY A 130 -7.17 -23.20 11.70
C GLY A 130 -6.77 -24.68 11.63
N LYS A 131 -5.75 -25.01 10.81
CA LYS A 131 -5.21 -26.36 10.70
C LYS A 131 -4.44 -26.79 11.95
N THR A 132 -3.67 -25.89 12.56
CA THR A 132 -2.74 -26.24 13.65
C THR A 132 -3.32 -26.05 15.04
N LEU A 133 -4.15 -25.03 15.23
CA LEU A 133 -4.70 -24.62 16.53
C LEU A 133 -6.22 -24.81 16.64
N GLY A 134 -6.93 -24.97 15.52
CA GLY A 134 -8.39 -25.05 15.48
C GLY A 134 -9.07 -23.74 15.06
N PRO A 135 -10.35 -23.81 14.64
CA PRO A 135 -11.10 -22.65 14.12
C PRO A 135 -11.33 -21.54 15.14
N GLU A 136 -11.41 -21.86 16.43
CA GLU A 136 -11.56 -20.89 17.53
C GLU A 136 -10.36 -19.96 17.70
N ALA A 137 -9.17 -20.37 17.22
CA ALA A 137 -7.96 -19.58 17.30
C ALA A 137 -7.84 -18.52 16.19
N LEU A 138 -8.71 -18.55 15.18
CA LEU A 138 -8.68 -17.58 14.08
C LEU A 138 -8.87 -16.14 14.58
N ASP A 139 -9.77 -15.95 15.54
CA ASP A 139 -10.10 -14.63 16.09
C ASP A 139 -8.96 -14.06 16.96
N TRP A 140 -8.06 -14.90 17.46
CA TRP A 140 -6.90 -14.45 18.24
C TRP A 140 -5.95 -13.61 17.37
N PHE A 141 -5.98 -13.84 16.06
CA PHE A 141 -5.14 -13.17 15.06
C PHE A 141 -5.95 -12.24 14.15
N ALA A 142 -7.10 -11.73 14.62
CA ALA A 142 -7.99 -10.83 13.88
C ALA A 142 -7.41 -9.40 13.70
N ILE A 143 -6.23 -9.32 13.08
CA ILE A 143 -5.50 -8.11 12.67
C ILE A 143 -4.95 -8.34 11.26
N GLU A 144 -5.11 -7.36 10.37
CA GLU A 144 -4.69 -7.48 8.97
C GLU A 144 -3.16 -7.42 8.76
N GLY A 145 -2.65 -8.31 7.90
CA GLY A 145 -1.43 -8.13 7.12
C GLY A 145 -0.11 -8.44 7.84
N PRO A 146 1.01 -8.61 7.11
CA PRO A 146 2.37 -8.72 7.63
C PRO A 146 2.78 -7.57 8.57
N GLY A 147 2.06 -6.43 8.50
CA GLY A 147 2.27 -5.24 9.31
C GLY A 147 1.00 -4.40 9.37
N GLY A 148 0.13 -4.71 10.35
CA GLY A 148 -1.12 -4.02 10.72
C GLY A 148 -1.40 -2.71 9.97
N SER A 149 -2.29 -2.76 8.98
CA SER A 149 -2.70 -1.60 8.16
C SER A 149 -2.98 -0.36 9.01
N GLY A 150 -2.33 0.75 8.65
CA GLY A 150 -2.48 2.06 9.26
C GLY A 150 -2.41 3.12 8.18
N SER A 151 -3.41 3.97 8.08
CA SER A 151 -3.35 5.30 7.51
C SER A 151 -4.34 6.11 8.34
N ASN A 152 -4.05 7.38 8.58
CA ASN A 152 -5.09 8.28 9.04
C ASN A 152 -5.47 9.26 7.92
N ALA A 153 -6.74 9.63 7.90
CA ALA A 153 -7.20 10.82 7.20
C ALA A 153 -8.34 11.45 8.00
N TRP A 154 -8.41 12.77 8.02
CA TRP A 154 -9.50 13.50 8.66
C TRP A 154 -9.78 14.83 7.97
N THR A 155 -10.99 15.34 8.19
CA THR A 155 -11.43 16.63 7.65
C THR A 155 -11.79 17.62 8.75
N LEU A 156 -11.41 18.88 8.60
CA LEU A 156 -11.83 19.97 9.48
C LEU A 156 -11.88 21.29 8.70
N GLY A 157 -13.02 21.98 8.68
CA GLY A 157 -13.10 23.38 8.22
C GLY A 157 -12.58 23.65 6.79
N GLY A 158 -12.85 22.76 5.83
CA GLY A 158 -12.33 22.88 4.46
C GLY A 158 -10.85 22.47 4.33
N GLN A 159 -10.34 21.72 5.32
CA GLN A 159 -9.02 21.09 5.25
C GLN A 159 -9.17 19.57 5.26
N ILE A 160 -8.26 18.90 4.55
CA ILE A 160 -8.06 17.45 4.62
C ILE A 160 -6.63 17.21 5.04
N ALA A 161 -6.43 16.47 6.13
CA ALA A 161 -5.10 16.05 6.55
C ALA A 161 -5.02 14.53 6.62
N GLY A 162 -3.82 14.00 6.46
CA GLY A 162 -3.61 12.56 6.49
C GLY A 162 -2.16 12.13 6.40
N ASP A 163 -1.93 10.88 6.76
CA ASP A 163 -0.60 10.28 6.86
C ASP A 163 -0.65 8.77 6.54
N PRO A 164 -0.52 8.38 5.27
CA PRO A 164 -0.54 6.98 4.90
C PRO A 164 0.61 6.22 5.57
N HIS A 165 0.33 5.15 6.33
CA HIS A 165 1.37 4.33 6.95
C HIS A 165 1.64 3.06 6.13
N ARG A 166 2.90 2.89 5.72
CA ARG A 166 3.35 1.80 4.84
C ARG A 166 4.76 1.38 5.21
N LEU A 167 5.27 0.36 4.53
CA LEU A 167 6.70 0.07 4.49
C LEU A 167 7.47 1.36 4.20
N LEU A 168 8.46 1.66 5.04
CA LEU A 168 9.37 2.76 4.81
C LEU A 168 10.42 2.25 3.81
N GLU A 169 10.16 2.43 2.52
CA GLU A 169 11.12 2.12 1.46
C GLU A 169 12.03 3.31 1.18
N LEU A 170 13.31 3.07 0.89
CA LEU A 170 14.26 4.09 0.43
C LEU A 170 14.61 3.80 -1.03
N PRO A 171 14.30 4.70 -1.97
CA PRO A 171 13.54 5.96 -1.82
C PRO A 171 12.05 5.74 -1.46
N GLY A 172 11.42 6.79 -0.91
CA GLY A 172 10.01 6.72 -0.47
C GLY A 172 9.03 6.29 -1.56
N VAL A 173 7.90 5.68 -1.17
CA VAL A 173 6.92 5.16 -2.15
C VAL A 173 6.19 6.26 -2.95
N TYR A 174 6.17 7.50 -2.44
CA TYR A 174 5.51 8.64 -3.12
C TYR A 174 6.52 9.67 -3.62
N GLN A 175 6.29 10.17 -4.84
CA GLN A 175 6.89 11.39 -5.37
C GLN A 175 5.90 12.55 -5.18
N GLN A 176 6.37 13.65 -4.59
CA GLN A 176 5.63 14.92 -4.56
C GLN A 176 5.72 15.58 -5.94
N ILE A 177 4.60 16.13 -6.44
CA ILE A 177 4.57 16.76 -7.75
C ILE A 177 3.42 17.77 -7.89
N ARG A 178 3.63 18.80 -8.71
CA ARG A 178 2.57 19.67 -9.24
C ARG A 178 2.50 19.56 -10.76
N LEU A 179 1.29 19.42 -11.29
CA LEU A 179 0.96 19.22 -12.70
C LEU A 179 -0.02 20.32 -13.15
N ALA A 180 0.41 21.23 -14.02
CA ALA A 180 -0.41 22.33 -14.49
C ALA A 180 -0.51 22.41 -16.04
N CYS A 181 -1.73 22.52 -16.54
CA CYS A 181 -2.05 22.85 -17.93
C CYS A 181 -3.30 23.74 -17.97
N PRO A 182 -3.79 24.19 -19.15
CA PRO A 182 -5.01 25.01 -19.22
C PRO A 182 -6.25 24.34 -18.63
N SER A 183 -6.28 23.00 -18.55
CA SER A 183 -7.45 22.24 -18.08
C SER A 183 -7.48 22.01 -16.56
N PHE A 184 -6.32 22.00 -15.89
CA PHE A 184 -6.23 21.75 -14.45
C PHE A 184 -4.87 22.18 -13.87
N ASP A 185 -4.82 22.38 -12.55
CA ASP A 185 -3.60 22.60 -11.78
C ASP A 185 -3.65 21.75 -10.49
N VAL A 186 -3.05 20.57 -10.54
CA VAL A 186 -3.11 19.58 -9.46
C VAL A 186 -1.77 19.51 -8.76
N ALA A 187 -1.76 19.44 -7.43
CA ALA A 187 -0.58 19.03 -6.68
C ALA A 187 -0.91 17.89 -5.72
N GLY A 188 0.06 17.01 -5.49
CA GLY A 188 -0.12 15.89 -4.57
C GLY A 188 0.98 14.84 -4.65
N LEU A 189 0.64 13.65 -4.22
CA LEU A 189 1.54 12.49 -4.12
C LEU A 189 1.17 11.47 -5.21
N THR A 190 2.16 11.05 -5.99
CA THR A 190 2.01 10.01 -7.01
C THR A 190 2.91 8.82 -6.71
N PHE A 191 2.47 7.62 -7.07
CA PHE A 191 3.43 6.53 -7.22
C PHE A 191 4.37 6.84 -8.41
N PRO A 192 5.69 6.81 -8.20
CA PRO A 192 6.64 6.91 -9.31
C PRO A 192 6.34 5.84 -10.37
N GLY A 193 6.26 6.24 -11.63
CA GLY A 193 5.94 5.35 -12.76
C GLY A 193 4.44 5.29 -13.11
N VAL A 194 3.57 5.94 -12.34
CA VAL A 194 2.12 6.07 -12.63
C VAL A 194 1.78 7.53 -12.94
N PRO A 195 1.10 7.84 -14.06
CA PRO A 195 0.76 9.23 -14.41
C PRO A 195 -0.32 9.81 -13.50
N GLY A 196 -0.32 11.14 -13.36
CA GLY A 196 -1.26 11.89 -12.54
C GLY A 196 -0.92 11.88 -11.05
N VAL A 197 -1.96 12.01 -10.22
CA VAL A 197 -1.92 12.04 -8.74
C VAL A 197 -3.11 11.22 -8.26
N GLN A 198 -2.88 9.98 -7.81
CA GLN A 198 -3.98 9.00 -7.70
C GLN A 198 -4.61 8.98 -6.29
N HIS A 199 -3.81 9.20 -5.26
CA HIS A 199 -4.21 8.88 -3.88
C HIS A 199 -4.41 10.09 -2.98
N PHE A 200 -3.58 11.12 -3.11
CA PHE A 200 -3.59 12.29 -2.24
C PHE A 200 -3.27 13.52 -3.06
N GLY A 201 -4.21 14.45 -3.15
CA GLY A 201 -3.97 15.67 -3.90
C GLY A 201 -5.12 16.64 -3.84
N HIS A 202 -4.89 17.78 -4.50
CA HIS A 202 -5.87 18.84 -4.65
C HIS A 202 -5.67 19.57 -5.98
N THR A 203 -6.78 19.97 -6.60
CA THR A 203 -6.81 20.75 -7.86
C THR A 203 -6.94 22.25 -7.61
N GLY A 204 -6.92 22.66 -6.34
CA GLY A 204 -7.15 24.03 -5.88
C GLY A 204 -8.55 24.23 -5.30
N SER A 205 -9.61 23.78 -5.99
CA SER A 205 -10.99 23.90 -5.50
C SER A 205 -11.52 22.64 -4.82
N VAL A 206 -10.86 21.50 -4.97
CA VAL A 206 -11.21 20.25 -4.30
C VAL A 206 -9.96 19.47 -3.94
N ALA A 207 -10.02 18.71 -2.84
CA ALA A 207 -8.98 17.81 -2.37
C ALA A 207 -9.54 16.41 -2.10
N TRP A 208 -8.66 15.41 -2.14
CA TRP A 208 -8.99 14.04 -1.75
C TRP A 208 -7.84 13.38 -0.99
N ALA A 209 -8.22 12.44 -0.13
CA ALA A 209 -7.32 11.59 0.61
C ALA A 209 -7.91 10.19 0.74
N ILE A 210 -7.08 9.16 0.58
CA ILE A 210 -7.49 7.76 0.75
C ILE A 210 -6.93 7.14 2.03
N THR A 211 -7.69 6.21 2.59
CA THR A 211 -7.22 5.23 3.57
C THR A 211 -7.68 3.85 3.12
N ASN A 212 -7.00 2.78 3.53
CA ASN A 212 -7.46 1.42 3.21
C ASN A 212 -8.85 1.18 3.85
N ALA A 213 -9.82 0.67 3.07
CA ALA A 213 -11.16 0.33 3.55
C ALA A 213 -11.21 -0.99 4.34
N MET A 214 -10.09 -1.72 4.42
CA MET A 214 -9.96 -3.05 5.07
C MET A 214 -10.90 -4.08 4.45
N ALA A 215 -11.10 -3.97 3.14
CA ALA A 215 -12.05 -4.78 2.41
C ALA A 215 -11.39 -6.03 1.83
N ASP A 216 -12.14 -7.13 1.81
CA ASP A 216 -11.71 -8.41 1.29
C ASP A 216 -12.17 -8.58 -0.16
N TYR A 217 -11.27 -8.25 -1.11
CA TYR A 217 -11.57 -8.24 -2.54
C TYR A 217 -10.84 -9.31 -3.36
N GLN A 218 -9.91 -10.06 -2.76
CA GLN A 218 -9.15 -11.12 -3.43
C GLN A 218 -9.52 -12.48 -2.84
N ASP A 219 -9.60 -13.54 -3.65
CA ASP A 219 -9.86 -14.89 -3.15
C ASP A 219 -8.78 -15.89 -3.55
N LEU A 220 -8.57 -16.87 -2.67
CA LEU A 220 -7.75 -18.04 -2.94
C LEU A 220 -8.65 -19.26 -3.12
N PHE A 221 -8.45 -19.99 -4.19
CA PHE A 221 -9.13 -21.25 -4.45
C PHE A 221 -8.16 -22.42 -4.38
N ILE A 222 -8.58 -23.51 -3.74
CA ILE A 222 -7.88 -24.79 -3.75
C ILE A 222 -8.31 -25.55 -5.00
N GLU A 223 -7.34 -25.86 -5.86
CA GLU A 223 -7.56 -26.54 -7.13
C GLU A 223 -7.32 -28.05 -7.06
N GLU A 224 -8.23 -28.83 -7.63
CA GLU A 224 -8.00 -30.24 -7.98
C GLU A 224 -7.64 -30.30 -9.47
N ILE A 225 -6.39 -30.64 -9.79
CA ILE A 225 -5.88 -30.68 -11.17
C ILE A 225 -5.57 -32.13 -11.57
N ARG A 226 -5.95 -32.52 -12.79
CA ARG A 226 -5.66 -33.84 -13.38
C ARG A 226 -5.19 -33.73 -14.83
N ALA A 227 -4.63 -34.81 -15.36
CA ALA A 227 -4.48 -34.97 -16.81
C ALA A 227 -5.83 -35.36 -17.45
N GLY A 228 -6.25 -34.62 -18.47
CA GLY A 228 -7.35 -34.94 -19.37
C GLY A 228 -6.84 -35.30 -20.77
N GLU A 229 -7.75 -35.48 -21.72
CA GLU A 229 -7.40 -35.88 -23.10
C GLU A 229 -6.64 -34.79 -23.87
N ALA A 230 -6.95 -33.51 -23.61
CA ALA A 230 -6.41 -32.36 -24.34
C ALA A 230 -5.36 -31.54 -23.56
N GLY A 231 -5.00 -31.97 -22.34
CA GLY A 231 -4.11 -31.23 -21.45
C GLY A 231 -4.53 -31.35 -19.99
N LEU A 232 -4.03 -30.45 -19.14
CA LEU A 232 -4.47 -30.40 -17.74
C LEU A 232 -5.90 -29.87 -17.63
N GLU A 233 -6.66 -30.44 -16.71
CA GLU A 233 -7.99 -30.01 -16.34
C GLU A 233 -8.06 -29.73 -14.84
N ALA A 234 -8.81 -28.71 -14.43
CA ALA A 234 -9.09 -28.41 -13.05
C ALA A 234 -10.58 -28.62 -12.76
N ARG A 235 -10.91 -29.18 -11.60
CA ARG A 235 -12.28 -29.46 -11.22
C ARG A 235 -13.01 -28.16 -10.89
N GLY A 236 -13.92 -27.75 -11.77
CA GLY A 236 -14.88 -26.68 -11.54
C GLY A 236 -16.16 -27.19 -10.89
N ALA A 237 -17.06 -26.26 -10.60
CA ALA A 237 -18.33 -26.54 -9.93
C ALA A 237 -19.33 -27.35 -10.78
N THR A 238 -19.15 -27.37 -12.11
CA THR A 238 -20.05 -28.05 -13.05
C THR A 238 -19.37 -29.18 -13.83
N GLY A 239 -18.07 -29.38 -13.65
CA GLY A 239 -17.30 -30.37 -14.40
C GLY A 239 -15.81 -30.06 -14.40
N TRP A 240 -15.06 -30.80 -15.20
CA TRP A 240 -13.63 -30.54 -15.42
C TRP A 240 -13.45 -29.47 -16.48
N GLU A 241 -12.63 -28.47 -16.18
CA GLU A 241 -12.39 -27.28 -17.01
C GLU A 241 -10.92 -27.26 -17.46
N PRO A 242 -10.62 -26.82 -18.69
CA PRO A 242 -9.24 -26.78 -19.17
C PRO A 242 -8.37 -25.82 -18.34
N VAL A 243 -7.12 -26.21 -18.11
CA VAL A 243 -6.09 -25.38 -17.50
C VAL A 243 -5.13 -24.90 -18.58
N VAL A 244 -4.95 -23.59 -18.67
CA VAL A 244 -3.94 -23.01 -19.55
C VAL A 244 -2.58 -23.26 -18.92
N THR A 245 -1.65 -23.84 -19.67
CA THR A 245 -0.29 -24.11 -19.20
C THR A 245 0.74 -23.66 -20.21
N HIS A 246 1.84 -23.12 -19.71
CA HIS A 246 3.06 -22.86 -20.49
C HIS A 246 4.25 -22.73 -19.54
N GLN A 247 5.46 -22.69 -20.09
CA GLN A 247 6.69 -22.47 -19.33
C GLN A 247 7.27 -21.10 -19.64
N GLU A 248 7.78 -20.45 -18.61
CA GLU A 248 8.57 -19.22 -18.72
C GLU A 248 9.98 -19.45 -18.16
N THR A 249 10.95 -18.66 -18.61
CA THR A 249 12.34 -18.73 -18.13
C THR A 249 12.68 -17.44 -17.40
N ILE A 250 13.18 -17.57 -16.18
CA ILE A 250 13.72 -16.48 -15.37
C ILE A 250 15.24 -16.51 -15.46
N VAL A 251 15.83 -15.39 -15.88
CA VAL A 251 17.28 -15.18 -15.84
C VAL A 251 17.66 -14.67 -14.45
N VAL A 252 18.72 -15.22 -13.87
CA VAL A 252 19.19 -14.85 -12.53
C VAL A 252 20.64 -14.40 -12.60
N ARG A 253 20.95 -13.22 -12.05
CA ARG A 253 22.32 -12.71 -12.00
C ARG A 253 23.23 -13.70 -11.27
N ASP A 254 24.36 -14.03 -11.89
CA ASP A 254 25.40 -14.92 -11.35
C ASP A 254 24.91 -16.33 -10.97
N ALA A 255 23.80 -16.81 -11.56
CA ALA A 255 23.26 -18.14 -11.33
C ALA A 255 22.61 -18.74 -12.60
N GLU A 256 22.25 -20.02 -12.55
CA GLU A 256 21.55 -20.69 -13.66
C GLU A 256 20.15 -20.12 -13.87
N THR A 257 19.70 -20.09 -15.12
CA THR A 257 18.33 -19.73 -15.48
C THR A 257 17.34 -20.75 -14.94
N VAL A 258 16.19 -20.28 -14.47
CA VAL A 258 15.15 -21.10 -13.84
C VAL A 258 13.93 -21.18 -14.74
N VAL A 259 13.46 -22.39 -15.04
CA VAL A 259 12.17 -22.60 -15.72
C VAL A 259 11.05 -22.58 -14.68
N VAL A 260 9.97 -21.86 -14.99
CA VAL A 260 8.77 -21.76 -14.15
C VAL A 260 7.57 -22.24 -14.96
N ASP A 261 6.89 -23.24 -14.42
CA ASP A 261 5.60 -23.68 -14.94
C ASP A 261 4.52 -22.68 -14.55
N ILE A 262 3.76 -22.23 -15.53
CA ILE A 262 2.63 -21.34 -15.37
C ILE A 262 1.35 -22.14 -15.61
N MET A 263 0.41 -22.02 -14.69
CA MET A 263 -0.91 -22.64 -14.79
C MET A 263 -1.98 -21.60 -14.48
N GLU A 264 -3.03 -21.57 -15.28
CA GLU A 264 -4.16 -20.68 -15.07
C GLU A 264 -5.47 -21.45 -15.24
N THR A 265 -6.30 -21.42 -14.19
CA THR A 265 -7.63 -22.04 -14.17
C THR A 265 -8.70 -20.99 -14.49
N ALA A 266 -9.96 -21.39 -14.59
CA ALA A 266 -11.06 -20.43 -14.74
C ALA A 266 -11.25 -19.49 -13.53
N ARG A 267 -10.61 -19.79 -12.38
CA ARG A 267 -10.62 -18.92 -11.20
C ARG A 267 -9.51 -17.87 -11.27
N GLY A 268 -8.39 -18.21 -11.90
CA GLY A 268 -7.25 -17.33 -12.04
C GLY A 268 -5.91 -18.08 -12.06
N PRO A 269 -4.79 -17.35 -12.04
CA PRO A 269 -3.45 -17.92 -12.00
C PRO A 269 -3.20 -18.75 -10.74
N VAL A 270 -2.54 -19.91 -10.90
CA VAL A 270 -2.03 -20.72 -9.78
C VAL A 270 -0.72 -20.12 -9.27
N ILE A 271 -0.72 -19.63 -8.03
CA ILE A 271 0.40 -18.89 -7.45
C ILE A 271 1.30 -19.73 -6.54
N ASP A 272 0.74 -20.78 -5.91
CA ASP A 272 1.46 -21.62 -4.96
C ASP A 272 0.85 -23.03 -4.86
N GLY A 273 1.59 -24.06 -5.25
CA GLY A 273 1.10 -25.44 -5.27
C GLY A 273 -0.19 -25.57 -6.11
N THR A 274 -1.33 -25.77 -5.44
CA THR A 274 -2.67 -25.85 -6.04
C THR A 274 -3.55 -24.65 -5.74
N LEU A 275 -2.99 -23.55 -5.23
CA LEU A 275 -3.73 -22.34 -4.89
C LEU A 275 -3.79 -21.40 -6.09
N SER A 276 -5.00 -21.11 -6.58
CA SER A 276 -5.22 -20.04 -7.54
C SER A 276 -5.69 -18.76 -6.88
N LEU A 277 -5.22 -17.63 -7.41
CA LEU A 277 -5.58 -16.28 -6.94
C LEU A 277 -6.55 -15.64 -7.91
N ARG A 278 -7.68 -15.16 -7.39
CA ARG A 278 -8.64 -14.37 -8.14
C ARG A 278 -8.69 -12.95 -7.61
N THR A 279 -8.45 -11.98 -8.48
CA THR A 279 -8.56 -10.53 -8.19
C THR A 279 -9.52 -9.87 -9.18
N PRO A 280 -10.19 -8.75 -8.81
CA PRO A 280 -10.97 -7.95 -9.75
C PRO A 280 -10.18 -7.56 -10.99
N ALA A 281 -8.92 -7.11 -10.83
CA ALA A 281 -8.09 -6.73 -11.97
C ALA A 281 -7.84 -7.87 -12.96
N ARG A 282 -7.58 -9.10 -12.49
CA ARG A 282 -7.39 -10.25 -13.38
C ARG A 282 -8.72 -10.74 -13.97
N ALA A 283 -9.80 -10.71 -13.19
CA ALA A 283 -11.09 -11.25 -13.60
C ALA A 283 -11.76 -10.41 -14.71
N ASP A 284 -11.66 -9.08 -14.62
CA ASP A 284 -12.30 -8.15 -15.56
C ASP A 284 -11.32 -7.51 -16.55
N PHE A 285 -10.00 -7.73 -16.38
CA PHE A 285 -8.94 -6.99 -17.07
C PHE A 285 -9.16 -5.48 -16.98
N ASP A 286 -9.36 -4.99 -15.76
CA ASP A 286 -9.57 -3.57 -15.47
C ASP A 286 -8.91 -3.23 -14.13
N LEU A 287 -8.00 -2.25 -14.13
CA LEU A 287 -7.26 -1.80 -12.95
C LEU A 287 -7.75 -0.44 -12.43
N GLY A 288 -8.79 0.12 -13.03
CA GLY A 288 -9.38 1.41 -12.64
C GLY A 288 -8.59 2.64 -13.10
N PHE A 289 -7.69 2.49 -14.07
CA PHE A 289 -6.89 3.61 -14.61
C PHE A 289 -7.76 4.72 -15.23
N ASP A 290 -8.94 4.37 -15.73
CA ASP A 290 -9.86 5.36 -16.27
C ASP A 290 -10.46 6.31 -15.22
N ALA A 291 -10.24 6.06 -13.93
CA ALA A 291 -10.54 7.01 -12.86
C ALA A 291 -9.53 8.17 -12.80
N LEU A 292 -8.28 7.92 -13.22
CA LEU A 292 -7.15 8.81 -12.90
C LEU A 292 -7.19 10.13 -13.65
N LEU A 293 -7.43 10.11 -14.96
CA LEU A 293 -7.48 11.34 -15.74
C LEU A 293 -8.69 12.22 -15.37
N PRO A 294 -9.93 11.69 -15.26
CA PRO A 294 -11.07 12.47 -14.76
C PRO A 294 -10.83 13.08 -13.36
N LEU A 295 -10.13 12.36 -12.48
CA LEU A 295 -9.80 12.87 -11.14
C LEU A 295 -8.92 14.13 -11.20
N LEU A 296 -7.99 14.23 -12.15
CA LEU A 296 -7.18 15.45 -12.35
C LEU A 296 -8.02 16.66 -12.79
N HIS A 297 -9.16 16.42 -13.42
CA HIS A 297 -10.09 17.46 -13.87
C HIS A 297 -11.12 17.84 -12.80
N ALA A 298 -11.11 17.18 -11.63
CA ALA A 298 -12.13 17.41 -10.61
C ALA A 298 -12.09 18.84 -10.07
N THR A 299 -13.27 19.45 -9.92
CA THR A 299 -13.44 20.78 -9.35
C THR A 299 -14.33 20.80 -8.12
N THR A 300 -15.14 19.74 -7.93
CA THR A 300 -16.09 19.57 -6.83
C THR A 300 -15.93 18.21 -6.18
N VAL A 301 -16.47 18.04 -4.97
CA VAL A 301 -16.57 16.71 -4.33
C VAL A 301 -17.38 15.69 -5.16
N ASP A 302 -18.23 16.19 -6.07
CA ASP A 302 -19.03 15.35 -6.95
C ASP A 302 -18.20 14.79 -8.09
N ASP A 303 -17.35 15.61 -8.70
CA ASP A 303 -16.41 15.17 -9.74
C ASP A 303 -15.44 14.11 -9.21
N VAL A 304 -14.95 14.28 -7.97
CA VAL A 304 -14.07 13.28 -7.32
C VAL A 304 -14.79 11.95 -7.15
N ALA A 305 -16.02 11.98 -6.64
CA ALA A 305 -16.81 10.77 -6.44
C ALA A 305 -17.17 10.08 -7.76
N ASP A 306 -17.47 10.86 -8.80
CA ASP A 306 -17.81 10.34 -10.12
C ASP A 306 -16.57 9.75 -10.82
N ALA A 307 -15.40 10.39 -10.70
CA ALA A 307 -14.14 9.83 -11.18
C ALA A 307 -13.80 8.50 -10.48
N LEU A 308 -13.87 8.48 -9.15
CA LEU A 308 -13.55 7.29 -8.34
C LEU A 308 -14.62 6.18 -8.41
N SER A 309 -15.78 6.43 -9.03
CA SER A 309 -16.73 5.36 -9.36
C SER A 309 -16.15 4.32 -10.33
N ARG A 310 -15.11 4.69 -11.08
CA ARG A 310 -14.35 3.81 -11.99
C ARG A 310 -13.16 3.12 -11.31
N TRP A 311 -12.92 3.38 -10.03
CA TRP A 311 -11.84 2.75 -9.27
C TRP A 311 -12.12 1.26 -9.05
N VAL A 312 -11.08 0.42 -9.18
CA VAL A 312 -11.22 -1.05 -9.08
C VAL A 312 -10.60 -1.60 -7.79
N GLU A 313 -9.29 -1.44 -7.61
CA GLU A 313 -8.57 -1.96 -6.44
C GLU A 313 -7.36 -1.07 -6.13
N PRO A 314 -6.86 -1.05 -4.89
CA PRO A 314 -7.47 -1.63 -3.70
C PRO A 314 -8.75 -0.89 -3.33
N VAL A 315 -9.59 -1.51 -2.51
CA VAL A 315 -10.80 -0.84 -2.03
C VAL A 315 -10.41 0.19 -0.97
N ASN A 316 -10.79 1.44 -1.21
CA ASN A 316 -10.34 2.60 -0.44
C ASN A 316 -11.53 3.29 0.24
N SER A 317 -11.30 3.77 1.46
CA SER A 317 -12.12 4.76 2.11
C SER A 317 -11.56 6.15 1.80
N VAL A 318 -12.37 7.02 1.21
CA VAL A 318 -11.95 8.31 0.65
C VAL A 318 -12.64 9.44 1.41
N LEU A 319 -11.87 10.47 1.76
CA LEU A 319 -12.39 11.77 2.16
C LEU A 319 -12.13 12.77 1.04
N THR A 320 -13.14 13.56 0.69
CA THR A 320 -13.01 14.67 -0.26
C THR A 320 -13.75 15.89 0.24
N SER A 321 -13.18 17.07 0.01
CA SER A 321 -13.69 18.35 0.47
C SER A 321 -13.39 19.41 -0.59
N ASP A 322 -14.33 20.32 -0.82
CA ASP A 322 -14.21 21.40 -1.79
C ASP A 322 -14.26 22.79 -1.16
N SER A 323 -13.88 23.80 -1.94
CA SER A 323 -13.80 25.20 -1.52
C SER A 323 -15.16 25.81 -1.17
N THR A 324 -16.28 25.11 -1.41
CA THR A 324 -17.62 25.52 -0.97
C THR A 324 -17.93 25.05 0.46
N GLY A 325 -17.03 24.25 1.06
CA GLY A 325 -17.19 23.67 2.39
C GLY A 325 -17.92 22.33 2.40
N ARG A 326 -18.28 21.78 1.23
CA ARG A 326 -18.88 20.45 1.15
C ARG A 326 -17.81 19.39 1.37
N THR A 327 -18.15 18.37 2.15
CA THR A 327 -17.28 17.21 2.39
C THR A 327 -18.07 15.92 2.15
N ARG A 328 -17.43 14.94 1.51
CA ARG A 328 -17.98 13.60 1.29
C ARG A 328 -17.05 12.53 1.81
N GLN A 329 -17.66 11.45 2.28
CA GLN A 329 -17.01 10.19 2.59
C GLN A 329 -17.45 9.12 1.59
N LEU A 330 -16.47 8.41 1.02
CA LEU A 330 -16.70 7.37 0.02
C LEU A 330 -16.05 6.04 0.44
N THR A 331 -16.61 4.93 -0.04
CA THR A 331 -15.92 3.63 -0.11
C THR A 331 -15.97 3.18 -1.56
N VAL A 332 -14.80 3.14 -2.21
CA VAL A 332 -14.65 2.93 -3.66
C VAL A 332 -13.77 1.71 -3.94
N GLY A 333 -14.08 1.00 -5.03
CA GLY A 333 -13.43 -0.26 -5.42
C GLY A 333 -14.42 -1.41 -5.55
N ARG A 334 -13.97 -2.51 -6.15
CA ARG A 334 -14.77 -3.69 -6.47
C ARG A 334 -14.60 -4.76 -5.39
N VAL A 335 -15.70 -5.13 -4.72
CA VAL A 335 -15.76 -6.23 -3.75
C VAL A 335 -16.70 -7.31 -4.30
N PRO A 336 -16.23 -8.56 -4.52
CA PRO A 336 -17.06 -9.58 -5.14
C PRO A 336 -18.11 -10.14 -4.18
N GLN A 337 -19.31 -10.40 -4.68
CA GLN A 337 -20.39 -11.03 -3.91
C GLN A 337 -20.23 -12.56 -3.93
N ARG A 338 -20.06 -13.17 -2.75
CA ARG A 338 -19.70 -14.59 -2.61
C ARG A 338 -20.00 -15.13 -1.20
N ASP A 339 -19.67 -16.38 -0.95
CA ASP A 339 -19.80 -17.01 0.38
C ASP A 339 -18.82 -16.39 1.39
N ASP A 340 -19.24 -16.24 2.64
CA ASP A 340 -18.43 -15.59 3.68
C ASP A 340 -17.13 -16.34 3.96
N ARG A 341 -17.09 -17.66 3.73
CA ARG A 341 -15.87 -18.46 3.92
C ARG A 341 -14.75 -18.02 2.99
N ASN A 342 -15.08 -17.54 1.79
CA ASN A 342 -14.09 -17.02 0.86
C ASN A 342 -13.26 -15.90 1.49
N GLN A 343 -13.86 -15.10 2.40
CA GLN A 343 -13.20 -13.96 3.05
C GLN A 343 -12.16 -14.38 4.10
N LEU A 344 -12.22 -15.63 4.57
CA LEU A 344 -11.44 -16.06 5.72
C LEU A 344 -10.25 -16.95 5.32
N VAL A 345 -10.45 -17.89 4.40
CA VAL A 345 -9.48 -18.95 4.10
C VAL A 345 -9.53 -19.31 2.60
N PRO A 346 -8.53 -20.01 2.06
CA PRO A 346 -8.65 -20.65 0.76
C PRO A 346 -9.84 -21.62 0.73
N VAL A 347 -10.59 -21.61 -0.36
CA VAL A 347 -11.83 -22.38 -0.50
C VAL A 347 -11.77 -23.39 -1.65
N PRO A 348 -12.43 -24.55 -1.55
CA PRO A 348 -12.49 -25.52 -2.65
C PRO A 348 -13.11 -24.93 -3.92
N ALA A 349 -12.42 -25.04 -5.06
CA ALA A 349 -12.91 -24.51 -6.33
C ALA A 349 -14.14 -25.23 -6.90
N TRP A 350 -14.30 -26.52 -6.57
CA TRP A 350 -15.36 -27.38 -7.09
C TRP A 350 -16.70 -27.25 -6.34
N GLU A 351 -16.77 -26.46 -5.27
CA GLU A 351 -18.02 -26.23 -4.55
C GLU A 351 -18.76 -25.00 -5.11
N PRO A 352 -19.98 -25.14 -5.67
CA PRO A 352 -20.67 -24.04 -6.34
C PRO A 352 -20.87 -22.78 -5.50
N ARG A 353 -21.00 -22.91 -4.17
CA ARG A 353 -21.21 -21.78 -3.25
C ARG A 353 -20.05 -20.77 -3.23
N HIS A 354 -18.83 -21.20 -3.57
CA HIS A 354 -17.63 -20.36 -3.50
C HIS A 354 -17.42 -19.51 -4.76
N GLN A 355 -18.25 -19.67 -5.78
CA GLN A 355 -18.18 -18.86 -6.99
C GLN A 355 -18.56 -17.40 -6.72
N TRP A 356 -17.89 -16.48 -7.41
CA TRP A 356 -18.30 -15.08 -7.44
C TRP A 356 -19.63 -14.98 -8.18
N LYS A 357 -20.60 -14.32 -7.55
CA LYS A 357 -21.85 -13.95 -8.20
C LYS A 357 -21.61 -12.78 -9.16
N PRO A 358 -22.41 -12.64 -10.22
CA PRO A 358 -22.31 -11.48 -11.11
C PRO A 358 -22.47 -10.16 -10.34
N GLY A 359 -21.63 -9.18 -10.69
CA GLY A 359 -21.65 -7.84 -10.10
C GLY A 359 -20.81 -7.71 -8.82
N TRP A 360 -20.79 -6.49 -8.30
CA TRP A 360 -19.96 -6.08 -7.16
C TRP A 360 -20.85 -5.65 -6.00
N ALA A 361 -20.33 -5.68 -4.78
CA ALA A 361 -21.00 -5.00 -3.67
C ALA A 361 -21.12 -3.50 -4.01
N PRO A 362 -22.23 -2.83 -3.60
CA PRO A 362 -22.43 -1.42 -3.91
C PRO A 362 -21.33 -0.58 -3.27
N MET A 363 -20.86 0.48 -3.94
CA MET A 363 -19.99 1.48 -3.34
C MET A 363 -20.76 2.37 -2.35
N PHE A 364 -20.05 3.05 -1.45
CA PHE A 364 -20.63 3.99 -0.48
C PHE A 364 -20.29 5.44 -0.87
N ARG A 365 -21.26 6.36 -0.69
CA ARG A 365 -21.08 7.81 -0.81
C ARG A 365 -22.07 8.53 0.10
N ALA A 366 -21.58 9.40 0.97
CA ALA A 366 -22.41 10.26 1.82
C ALA A 366 -21.77 11.64 1.99
N ASP A 367 -22.61 12.68 2.09
CA ASP A 367 -22.16 14.00 2.57
C ASP A 367 -21.97 13.92 4.09
N VAL A 368 -20.89 14.52 4.59
CA VAL A 368 -20.53 14.52 6.02
C VAL A 368 -20.09 15.93 6.43
N GLU A 369 -20.31 16.29 7.69
CA GLU A 369 -19.80 17.55 8.25
C GLU A 369 -18.30 17.45 8.55
N SER A 370 -17.90 16.35 9.17
CA SER A 370 -16.51 15.97 9.41
C SER A 370 -16.38 14.45 9.43
N ALA A 371 -15.17 13.95 9.17
CA ALA A 371 -14.87 12.54 9.24
C ALA A 371 -13.44 12.30 9.74
N VAL A 372 -13.24 11.15 10.37
CA VAL A 372 -11.93 10.61 10.75
C VAL A 372 -11.92 9.14 10.35
N ASN A 373 -10.98 8.79 9.49
CA ASN A 373 -10.73 7.44 9.02
C ASN A 373 -9.36 7.00 9.52
N ALA A 374 -9.34 5.94 10.33
CA ALA A 374 -8.10 5.34 10.83
C ALA A 374 -8.12 3.82 10.61
N ASN A 375 -8.68 3.36 9.48
CA ASN A 375 -8.92 1.95 9.16
C ASN A 375 -9.77 1.18 10.19
N ASP A 376 -10.45 1.92 11.06
CA ASP A 376 -11.38 1.39 12.04
C ASP A 376 -12.65 0.86 11.36
N ARG A 377 -13.30 -0.11 12.01
CA ARG A 377 -14.60 -0.63 11.54
C ARG A 377 -15.65 0.48 11.66
N ARG A 378 -16.28 0.83 10.54
CA ARG A 378 -17.34 1.85 10.47
C ARG A 378 -18.50 1.37 9.59
N PRO A 379 -19.71 1.96 9.68
CA PRO A 379 -20.84 1.55 8.86
C PRO A 379 -20.57 1.55 7.34
N ASP A 380 -19.71 2.46 6.86
CA ASP A 380 -19.31 2.60 5.46
C ASP A 380 -18.25 1.59 4.99
N THR A 381 -17.61 0.85 5.90
CA THR A 381 -16.55 -0.11 5.56
C THR A 381 -16.83 -1.53 6.05
N ALA A 382 -17.59 -1.67 7.15
CA ALA A 382 -17.92 -2.95 7.78
C ALA A 382 -18.53 -4.00 6.84
N PRO A 383 -19.36 -3.65 5.83
CA PRO A 383 -19.93 -4.65 4.91
C PRO A 383 -18.90 -5.32 3.98
N TYR A 384 -17.69 -4.77 3.85
CA TYR A 384 -16.73 -5.19 2.84
C TYR A 384 -15.55 -6.00 3.40
N GLY A 385 -15.41 -6.10 4.73
CA GLY A 385 -14.20 -6.60 5.38
C GLY A 385 -14.46 -7.38 6.66
N VAL A 386 -13.51 -8.23 7.04
CA VAL A 386 -13.59 -9.07 8.24
C VAL A 386 -12.72 -8.55 9.39
N ASP A 387 -11.56 -7.97 9.11
CA ASP A 387 -10.64 -7.43 10.11
C ASP A 387 -10.47 -5.93 9.93
N PHE A 388 -10.26 -5.20 11.03
CA PHE A 388 -10.10 -3.75 11.01
C PHE A 388 -9.04 -3.34 12.03
N ALA A 389 -8.48 -2.14 11.88
CA ALA A 389 -7.63 -1.58 12.91
C ALA A 389 -8.46 -1.29 14.17
N PRO A 390 -7.89 -1.43 15.38
CA PRO A 390 -8.55 -1.00 16.61
C PRO A 390 -8.95 0.48 16.54
N PRO A 391 -10.11 0.88 17.10
CA PRO A 391 -10.64 2.24 16.97
C PRO A 391 -9.89 3.30 17.80
N GLY A 392 -8.79 2.93 18.48
CA GLY A 392 -8.02 3.80 19.36
C GLY A 392 -7.50 5.06 18.66
N ARG A 393 -6.86 4.89 17.49
CA ARG A 393 -6.36 6.00 16.67
C ARG A 393 -7.46 6.96 16.26
N ALA A 394 -8.57 6.44 15.70
CA ALA A 394 -9.70 7.26 15.28
C ALA A 394 -10.31 8.06 16.44
N ARG A 395 -10.51 7.43 17.60
CA ARG A 395 -11.01 8.12 18.81
C ARG A 395 -10.04 9.21 19.28
N ARG A 396 -8.74 8.93 19.27
CA ARG A 396 -7.72 9.90 19.68
C ARG A 396 -7.68 11.11 18.75
N ILE A 397 -7.73 10.91 17.44
CA ILE A 397 -7.77 12.00 16.45
C ILE A 397 -9.01 12.87 16.67
N ARG A 398 -10.20 12.27 16.84
CA ARG A 398 -11.43 13.04 17.12
C ARG A 398 -11.30 13.91 18.37
N ALA A 399 -10.81 13.33 19.47
CA ALA A 399 -10.58 14.08 20.71
C ALA A 399 -9.61 15.26 20.52
N LEU A 400 -8.52 15.06 19.79
CA LEU A 400 -7.54 16.12 19.51
C LEU A 400 -8.12 17.23 18.62
N LEU A 401 -8.97 16.88 17.66
CA LEU A 401 -9.69 17.86 16.84
C LEU A 401 -10.67 18.68 17.69
N ASP A 402 -11.41 18.04 18.59
CA ASP A 402 -12.33 18.72 19.53
C ASP A 402 -11.57 19.65 20.50
N GLU A 403 -10.34 19.30 20.88
CA GLU A 403 -9.43 20.11 21.68
C GLU A 403 -8.78 21.26 20.89
N GLY A 404 -8.98 21.35 19.58
CA GLY A 404 -8.39 22.37 18.71
C GLY A 404 -6.89 22.19 18.49
N VAL A 405 -6.38 20.96 18.57
CA VAL A 405 -4.97 20.64 18.31
C VAL A 405 -4.67 20.75 16.82
N THR A 406 -3.52 21.35 16.47
CA THR A 406 -3.11 21.53 15.07
C THR A 406 -2.82 20.19 14.39
N HIS A 407 -2.99 20.12 13.07
CA HIS A 407 -2.80 18.89 12.31
C HIS A 407 -1.38 18.33 12.44
N GLU A 408 -0.35 19.18 12.46
CA GLU A 408 1.05 18.77 12.67
C GLU A 408 1.25 18.07 14.02
N ARG A 409 0.58 18.57 15.08
CA ARG A 409 0.64 17.95 16.40
C ARG A 409 -0.16 16.65 16.45
N ILE A 410 -1.29 16.56 15.74
CA ILE A 410 -2.07 15.33 15.62
C ILE A 410 -1.24 14.23 14.95
N HIS A 411 -0.56 14.54 13.84
CA HIS A 411 0.31 13.59 13.14
C HIS A 411 1.40 12.98 14.03
N MET A 412 1.85 13.72 15.05
CA MET A 412 2.92 13.31 15.96
C MET A 412 2.40 12.78 17.31
N ASP A 413 1.08 12.65 17.49
CA ASP A 413 0.50 12.23 18.76
C ASP A 413 0.87 10.77 19.10
N THR A 414 1.51 10.62 20.26
CA THR A 414 1.86 9.32 20.82
C THR A 414 2.13 9.39 22.32
N ALA A 415 1.86 8.28 23.00
CA ALA A 415 2.27 8.05 24.39
C ALA A 415 3.64 7.33 24.51
N LEU A 416 4.37 7.18 23.39
CA LEU A 416 5.68 6.52 23.33
C LEU A 416 6.75 7.48 22.79
N PRO A 417 7.06 8.59 23.51
CA PRO A 417 8.11 9.49 23.07
C PRO A 417 9.47 8.78 23.10
N ALA A 418 10.31 9.04 22.10
CA ALA A 418 11.62 8.43 21.92
C ALA A 418 12.49 8.55 23.18
N SER A 419 12.46 9.69 23.86
CA SER A 419 13.25 9.94 25.06
C SER A 419 12.72 9.27 26.34
N SER A 420 11.62 8.52 26.31
CA SER A 420 11.01 7.97 27.52
C SER A 420 11.56 6.59 27.89
N LEU A 421 12.08 6.50 29.12
CA LEU A 421 12.47 5.24 29.76
C LEU A 421 11.27 4.35 30.08
N GLU A 422 10.14 4.95 30.47
CA GLU A 422 8.90 4.19 30.73
C GLU A 422 8.36 3.55 29.45
N ALA A 423 8.40 4.29 28.33
CA ALA A 423 8.06 3.77 27.01
C ALA A 423 8.99 2.63 26.60
N GLY A 424 10.30 2.79 26.81
CA GLY A 424 11.30 1.75 26.55
C GLY A 424 11.05 0.48 27.36
N ALA A 425 10.86 0.60 28.67
CA ALA A 425 10.54 -0.53 29.55
C ALA A 425 9.23 -1.22 29.14
N ARG A 426 8.19 -0.46 28.81
CA ARG A 426 6.89 -0.99 28.35
C ARG A 426 7.04 -1.81 27.07
N MET A 427 7.77 -1.31 26.08
CA MET A 427 7.97 -1.99 24.80
C MET A 427 8.90 -3.20 24.93
N ALA A 428 9.97 -3.10 25.74
CA ALA A 428 10.83 -4.23 26.07
C ALA A 428 10.03 -5.39 26.70
N ARG A 429 9.10 -5.07 27.61
CA ARG A 429 8.18 -6.05 28.20
C ARG A 429 7.27 -6.68 27.16
N ARG A 430 6.64 -5.90 26.25
CA ARG A 430 5.83 -6.47 25.16
C ARG A 430 6.64 -7.42 24.28
N THR A 431 7.89 -7.07 23.97
CA THR A 431 8.81 -7.93 23.23
C THR A 431 9.13 -9.22 24.00
N ALA A 432 9.38 -9.16 25.31
CA ALA A 432 9.61 -10.34 26.14
C ALA A 432 8.37 -11.25 26.21
N VAL A 433 7.17 -10.67 26.37
CA VAL A 433 5.91 -11.43 26.39
C VAL A 433 5.67 -12.12 25.04
N ALA A 434 5.87 -11.43 23.92
CA ALA A 434 5.73 -12.03 22.59
C ALA A 434 6.68 -13.22 22.39
N ARG A 435 7.93 -13.13 22.88
CA ARG A 435 8.89 -14.25 22.87
C ARG A 435 8.43 -15.40 23.76
N ALA A 436 7.97 -15.12 24.97
CA ALA A 436 7.46 -16.15 25.88
C ALA A 436 6.25 -16.89 25.29
N LEU A 437 5.35 -16.19 24.59
CA LEU A 437 4.23 -16.81 23.87
C LEU A 437 4.72 -17.77 22.78
N CYS A 438 5.78 -17.41 22.05
CA CYS A 438 6.35 -18.27 21.03
C CYS A 438 6.85 -19.61 21.58
N ASP A 439 7.15 -19.71 22.88
CA ASP A 439 7.63 -20.93 23.54
C ASP A 439 6.50 -21.76 24.18
N LEU A 440 5.27 -21.26 24.23
CA LEU A 440 4.16 -21.99 24.82
C LEU A 440 3.79 -23.24 24.02
N PRO A 441 3.63 -24.41 24.67
CA PRO A 441 3.22 -25.65 23.99
C PRO A 441 1.94 -25.51 23.15
N ALA A 442 1.00 -24.66 23.60
CA ALA A 442 -0.25 -24.38 22.90
C ALA A 442 -0.05 -23.68 21.54
N LEU A 443 1.06 -22.94 21.34
CA LEU A 443 1.35 -22.22 20.11
C LEU A 443 2.43 -22.89 19.25
N GLN A 444 3.16 -23.87 19.78
CA GLN A 444 4.17 -24.64 19.04
C GLN A 444 3.68 -25.23 17.71
N PRO A 445 2.42 -25.72 17.58
CA PRO A 445 1.93 -26.22 16.29
C PRO A 445 2.03 -25.21 15.15
N LEU A 446 1.97 -23.90 15.42
CA LEU A 446 2.13 -22.84 14.39
C LEU A 446 3.52 -22.85 13.74
N PHE A 447 4.55 -23.35 14.42
CA PHE A 447 5.92 -23.37 13.91
C PHE A 447 6.22 -24.56 13.00
N THR A 448 5.23 -25.44 12.79
CA THR A 448 5.34 -26.47 11.76
C THR A 448 5.35 -25.81 10.37
N PRO A 449 6.15 -26.31 9.40
CA PRO A 449 6.17 -25.75 8.06
C PRO A 449 4.77 -25.71 7.43
N SER A 450 4.35 -24.53 6.97
CA SER A 450 3.03 -24.34 6.34
C SER A 450 2.92 -25.06 5.00
N GLY A 451 4.06 -25.27 4.32
CA GLY A 451 4.13 -25.85 2.98
C GLY A 451 4.02 -24.81 1.85
N HIS A 452 3.83 -23.54 2.20
CA HIS A 452 3.81 -22.43 1.24
C HIS A 452 5.22 -22.02 0.81
N ASP A 453 5.32 -21.42 -0.39
CA ASP A 453 6.57 -20.81 -0.85
C ASP A 453 7.13 -19.82 0.19
N PRO A 454 8.45 -19.84 0.50
CA PRO A 454 9.08 -18.92 1.44
C PRO A 454 8.82 -17.43 1.15
N LEU A 455 8.46 -17.06 -0.08
CA LEU A 455 8.02 -15.71 -0.42
C LEU A 455 6.89 -15.21 0.49
N PHE A 456 6.01 -16.10 0.94
CA PHE A 456 4.86 -15.73 1.78
C PHE A 456 5.21 -15.59 3.26
N ALA A 457 6.47 -15.83 3.67
CA ALA A 457 6.91 -15.70 5.05
C ALA A 457 6.55 -14.36 5.73
N PRO A 458 6.59 -13.19 5.05
CA PRO A 458 6.12 -11.94 5.66
C PRO A 458 4.67 -12.02 6.18
N TRP A 459 3.79 -12.79 5.52
CA TRP A 459 2.40 -12.97 5.95
C TRP A 459 2.22 -14.13 6.94
N THR A 460 3.11 -15.12 6.92
CA THR A 460 2.88 -16.41 7.60
C THR A 460 3.87 -16.74 8.71
N ASP A 461 4.90 -15.92 8.97
CA ASP A 461 5.84 -16.20 10.06
C ASP A 461 5.15 -16.12 11.44
N PRO A 462 5.12 -17.21 12.23
CA PRO A 462 4.41 -17.24 13.49
C PRO A 462 4.92 -16.21 14.52
N ARG A 463 6.21 -15.89 14.53
CA ARG A 463 6.79 -14.94 15.50
C ARG A 463 6.26 -13.54 15.21
N ALA A 464 6.29 -13.15 13.95
CA ALA A 464 5.74 -11.87 13.52
C ALA A 464 4.24 -11.79 13.80
N ARG A 465 3.49 -12.84 13.48
CA ARG A 465 2.03 -12.86 13.67
C ARG A 465 1.62 -12.85 15.14
N ILE A 466 2.34 -13.55 16.02
CA ILE A 466 2.16 -13.48 17.48
C ILE A 466 2.50 -12.07 17.99
N GLY A 467 3.61 -11.48 17.53
CA GLY A 467 4.02 -10.13 17.93
C GLY A 467 3.01 -9.05 17.55
N ILE A 468 2.45 -9.13 16.34
CA ILE A 468 1.43 -8.21 15.82
C ILE A 468 0.10 -8.40 16.56
N ALA A 469 -0.32 -9.64 16.79
CA ALA A 469 -1.58 -9.98 17.44
C ALA A 469 -1.46 -10.22 18.94
N LEU A 470 -0.46 -9.62 19.59
CA LEU A 470 -0.08 -9.93 20.97
C LEU A 470 -1.26 -9.95 21.95
N ASP A 471 -2.07 -8.88 21.95
CA ASP A 471 -3.20 -8.75 22.87
C ASP A 471 -4.34 -9.72 22.52
N GLY A 472 -4.54 -10.02 21.23
CA GLY A 472 -5.54 -11.00 20.76
C GLY A 472 -5.17 -12.43 21.15
N VAL A 473 -3.90 -12.81 21.02
CA VAL A 473 -3.37 -14.11 21.44
C VAL A 473 -3.44 -14.30 22.94
N LEU A 474 -3.07 -13.28 23.73
CA LEU A 474 -3.20 -13.31 25.19
C LEU A 474 -4.67 -13.48 25.62
N GLY A 475 -5.58 -12.72 25.00
CA GLY A 475 -7.02 -12.82 25.27
C GLY A 475 -7.57 -14.20 24.92
N GLY A 476 -7.18 -14.76 23.77
CA GLY A 476 -7.58 -16.10 23.33
C GLY A 476 -7.12 -17.22 24.25
N LEU A 477 -5.93 -17.10 24.84
CA LEU A 477 -5.39 -18.04 25.83
C LEU A 477 -5.86 -17.76 27.27
N GLY A 478 -6.54 -16.63 27.51
CA GLY A 478 -6.93 -16.19 28.86
C GLY A 478 -5.73 -15.88 29.77
N LEU A 479 -4.62 -15.41 29.19
CA LEU A 479 -3.37 -15.15 29.92
C LEU A 479 -3.19 -13.66 30.21
N ASP A 480 -2.81 -13.36 31.46
CA ASP A 480 -2.30 -12.04 31.80
C ASP A 480 -0.80 -11.94 31.43
N PRO A 481 -0.34 -10.86 30.78
CA PRO A 481 1.07 -10.71 30.43
C PRO A 481 2.03 -10.85 31.63
N SER A 482 1.60 -10.48 32.84
CA SER A 482 2.41 -10.58 34.07
C SER A 482 2.64 -12.01 34.54
N ALA A 483 1.82 -12.96 34.10
CA ALA A 483 2.04 -14.38 34.36
C ALA A 483 3.18 -14.96 33.51
N LEU A 484 3.50 -14.34 32.38
CA LEU A 484 4.58 -14.77 31.48
C LEU A 484 5.89 -14.03 31.77
N VAL A 485 5.80 -12.73 32.04
CA VAL A 485 6.96 -11.85 32.22
C VAL A 485 6.66 -10.87 33.38
N PRO A 486 7.48 -10.87 34.45
CA PRO A 486 7.30 -9.97 35.60
C PRO A 486 7.15 -8.49 35.19
N LEU A 487 6.49 -7.70 36.04
CA LEU A 487 6.25 -6.27 35.75
C LEU A 487 7.53 -5.44 35.82
N ASP A 488 8.48 -5.89 36.63
CA ASP A 488 9.77 -5.29 36.94
C ASP A 488 10.92 -5.78 36.05
N SER A 489 10.67 -6.73 35.15
CA SER A 489 11.64 -7.09 34.11
C SER A 489 11.56 -6.08 32.96
N GLY A 490 12.53 -5.18 32.89
CA GLY A 490 12.63 -4.20 31.81
C GLY A 490 14.06 -3.68 31.65
N GLU A 491 14.51 -3.56 30.41
CA GLU A 491 15.74 -2.81 30.10
C GLU A 491 15.54 -1.32 30.42
N SER A 492 16.61 -0.66 30.83
CA SER A 492 16.61 0.73 31.29
C SER A 492 16.94 1.75 30.20
N SER A 493 16.72 1.42 28.92
CA SER A 493 17.00 2.31 27.79
C SER A 493 15.77 3.13 27.40
N ALA A 494 16.01 4.32 26.83
CA ALA A 494 14.94 5.11 26.26
C ALA A 494 14.37 4.41 25.01
N TRP A 495 13.09 4.62 24.70
CA TRP A 495 12.46 3.95 23.55
C TRP A 495 13.22 4.18 22.23
N GLY A 496 13.66 5.41 21.99
CA GLY A 496 14.38 5.84 20.79
C GLY A 496 15.72 5.13 20.59
N GLU A 497 16.39 4.74 21.66
CA GLU A 497 17.67 4.00 21.59
C GLU A 497 17.49 2.60 20.96
N ARG A 498 16.27 2.06 20.97
CA ARG A 498 15.90 0.76 20.39
C ARG A 498 15.04 0.91 19.14
N HIS A 499 14.20 1.94 19.10
CA HIS A 499 13.25 2.21 18.02
C HIS A 499 13.83 3.17 16.98
N LEU A 500 14.74 2.63 16.18
CA LEU A 500 15.45 3.36 15.15
C LEU A 500 14.79 3.20 13.79
N LEU A 501 14.78 4.27 12.99
CA LEU A 501 14.40 4.23 11.58
C LEU A 501 15.23 3.18 10.83
N HIS A 502 14.56 2.24 10.18
CA HIS A 502 15.18 1.17 9.41
C HIS A 502 14.41 0.96 8.09
N PRO A 503 14.71 1.79 7.07
CA PRO A 503 14.00 1.68 5.81
C PRO A 503 14.49 0.51 4.97
N ILE A 504 13.59 -0.11 4.24
CA ILE A 504 13.90 -1.15 3.26
C ILE A 504 14.49 -0.45 2.04
N GLN A 505 15.78 -0.67 1.78
CA GLN A 505 16.42 -0.10 0.59
C GLN A 505 16.04 -0.89 -0.64
N LEU A 506 15.81 -0.19 -1.76
CA LEU A 506 15.58 -0.86 -3.03
C LEU A 506 16.79 -1.73 -3.42
N PRO A 507 16.57 -2.87 -4.09
CA PRO A 507 17.65 -3.70 -4.60
C PRO A 507 18.66 -2.91 -5.44
N GLY A 508 19.95 -3.03 -5.10
CA GLY A 508 21.03 -2.29 -5.76
C GLY A 508 21.25 -0.87 -5.25
N LEU A 509 20.47 -0.39 -4.27
CA LEU A 509 20.76 0.81 -3.51
C LEU A 509 21.53 0.43 -2.24
N ASP A 510 22.75 0.97 -2.10
CA ASP A 510 23.55 0.87 -0.88
C ASP A 510 23.82 2.28 -0.35
N ALA A 511 22.82 2.81 0.34
CA ALA A 511 22.84 4.16 0.91
C ALA A 511 23.01 4.11 2.42
N VAL A 512 23.82 5.02 2.95
CA VAL A 512 23.94 5.22 4.40
C VAL A 512 22.78 6.09 4.87
N VAL A 513 21.91 5.53 5.70
CA VAL A 513 20.81 6.25 6.35
C VAL A 513 21.26 6.64 7.77
N PRO A 514 21.07 7.89 8.20
CA PRO A 514 21.36 8.29 9.57
C PRO A 514 20.57 7.46 10.58
N ASN A 515 21.18 7.16 11.74
CA ASN A 515 20.43 6.61 12.87
C ASN A 515 19.47 7.68 13.40
N VAL A 516 18.17 7.45 13.20
CA VAL A 516 17.11 8.36 13.65
C VAL A 516 16.28 7.64 14.71
N GLU A 517 16.26 8.19 15.91
CA GLU A 517 15.39 7.75 16.99
C GLU A 517 13.94 8.17 16.73
N LEU A 518 13.00 7.24 16.87
CA LEU A 518 11.60 7.49 16.61
C LEU A 518 10.73 7.29 17.84
N SER A 519 9.68 8.10 17.92
CA SER A 519 8.58 7.97 18.89
C SER A 519 7.45 7.21 18.23
N GLY A 520 6.71 6.36 18.96
CA GLY A 520 5.49 5.72 18.45
C GLY A 520 5.46 4.19 18.52
N SER A 521 4.32 3.64 18.12
CA SER A 521 4.02 2.21 17.88
C SER A 521 2.84 2.09 16.91
N ALA A 522 2.51 0.88 16.46
CA ALA A 522 1.38 0.61 15.57
C ALA A 522 -0.01 1.07 16.10
N ASP A 523 -0.15 1.24 17.41
CA ASP A 523 -1.43 1.55 18.07
C ASP A 523 -1.67 3.05 18.32
N CYS A 524 -0.68 3.90 18.02
CA CYS A 524 -0.79 5.35 18.20
C CYS A 524 -1.04 6.08 16.87
N VAL A 525 -1.42 7.36 16.93
CA VAL A 525 -1.71 8.16 15.72
C VAL A 525 -0.49 8.23 14.81
N LEU A 526 0.70 8.48 15.37
CA LEU A 526 1.97 8.56 14.66
C LEU A 526 2.38 7.26 13.95
N ASN A 527 1.99 6.10 14.47
CA ASN A 527 2.13 4.78 13.82
C ASN A 527 3.54 4.41 13.30
N THR A 528 4.62 4.84 13.95
CA THR A 528 5.96 4.28 13.66
C THR A 528 6.06 2.91 14.32
N SER A 529 6.18 1.87 13.51
CA SER A 529 5.85 0.51 13.92
C SER A 529 7.06 -0.41 13.85
N SER A 530 7.18 -1.24 14.86
CA SER A 530 8.06 -2.40 14.94
C SER A 530 7.23 -3.66 15.16
N VAL A 531 7.88 -4.83 15.28
CA VAL A 531 7.19 -6.09 15.56
C VAL A 531 7.70 -6.66 16.88
N PRO A 532 6.88 -6.59 17.96
CA PRO A 532 7.25 -7.13 19.26
C PRO A 532 7.73 -8.58 19.16
N GLY A 533 8.86 -8.87 19.78
CA GLY A 533 9.46 -10.21 19.78
C GLY A 533 10.41 -10.49 18.61
N VAL A 534 10.27 -9.75 17.50
CA VAL A 534 11.13 -9.88 16.30
C VAL A 534 12.19 -8.78 16.27
N SER A 535 11.78 -7.52 16.25
CA SER A 535 12.69 -6.36 16.19
C SER A 535 11.99 -5.12 16.71
N ASP A 536 12.76 -4.24 17.36
CA ASP A 536 12.29 -2.91 17.75
C ASP A 536 12.55 -1.85 16.67
N LEU A 537 13.29 -2.18 15.61
CA LEU A 537 13.52 -1.26 14.50
C LEU A 537 12.22 -0.88 13.80
N CYS A 538 12.11 0.39 13.42
CA CYS A 538 10.96 0.95 12.72
C CYS A 538 11.12 0.79 11.20
N TRP A 539 10.39 -0.15 10.63
CA TRP A 539 10.37 -0.42 9.18
C TRP A 539 9.06 0.02 8.52
N ARG A 540 8.09 0.50 9.31
CA ARG A 540 6.77 0.92 8.86
C ARG A 540 6.36 2.21 9.56
N GLY A 541 5.76 3.14 8.84
CA GLY A 541 5.34 4.42 9.39
C GLY A 541 4.76 5.34 8.32
N PRO A 542 4.51 6.62 8.64
CA PRO A 542 3.94 7.58 7.70
C PRO A 542 4.89 7.83 6.54
N VAL A 543 4.54 7.34 5.35
CA VAL A 543 5.33 7.58 4.11
C VAL A 543 5.07 8.94 3.49
N ALA A 544 4.08 9.65 4.01
CA ALA A 544 3.87 11.07 3.81
C ALA A 544 3.04 11.61 4.99
N ARG A 545 3.08 12.93 5.20
CA ARG A 545 2.10 13.67 5.98
C ARG A 545 1.69 14.90 5.19
N TYR A 546 0.43 15.28 5.24
CA TYR A 546 -0.05 16.43 4.50
C TYR A 546 -1.26 17.08 5.15
N VAL A 547 -1.46 18.34 4.79
CA VAL A 547 -2.64 19.16 5.05
C VAL A 547 -2.99 19.87 3.74
N TRP A 548 -4.10 19.50 3.12
CA TRP A 548 -4.69 20.20 1.99
C TRP A 548 -5.69 21.21 2.50
N ASP A 549 -5.42 22.49 2.24
CA ASP A 549 -6.36 23.57 2.52
C ASP A 549 -7.00 24.02 1.20
N VAL A 550 -8.28 23.67 1.00
CA VAL A 550 -9.03 24.04 -0.21
C VAL A 550 -9.66 25.43 -0.12
N THR A 551 -9.58 26.08 1.05
CA THR A 551 -10.05 27.46 1.24
C THR A 551 -8.97 28.47 0.88
N ASP A 552 -7.70 28.10 1.04
CA ASP A 552 -6.56 28.80 0.47
C ASP A 552 -5.41 27.82 0.22
N ARG A 553 -5.18 27.58 -1.06
CA ARG A 553 -4.20 26.61 -1.56
C ARG A 553 -2.79 26.88 -1.04
N SER A 554 -2.39 28.15 -0.83
CA SER A 554 -1.04 28.46 -0.36
C SER A 554 -0.81 28.08 1.10
N ARG A 555 -1.85 27.70 1.85
CA ARG A 555 -1.72 27.13 3.20
C ARG A 555 -1.58 25.61 3.22
N SER A 556 -1.59 24.96 2.05
CA SER A 556 -1.34 23.52 1.97
C SER A 556 0.10 23.17 2.31
N ARG A 557 0.30 22.06 3.03
CA ARG A 557 1.59 21.60 3.54
C ARG A 557 1.77 20.10 3.35
N TRP A 558 3.00 19.62 3.19
CA TRP A 558 3.32 18.20 3.02
C TRP A 558 4.74 17.86 3.45
N VAL A 559 5.05 16.59 3.71
CA VAL A 559 6.43 16.11 3.89
C VAL A 559 6.49 14.61 3.61
N VAL A 560 7.60 14.14 3.05
CA VAL A 560 7.93 12.71 2.90
C VAL A 560 9.17 12.36 3.76
N PRO A 561 9.39 11.09 4.15
CA PRO A 561 10.49 10.73 5.05
C PRO A 561 11.90 10.96 4.50
N PHE A 562 12.08 11.04 3.18
CA PHE A 562 13.41 11.09 2.56
C PHE A 562 13.58 12.37 1.74
N GLY A 563 13.36 12.30 0.43
CA GLY A 563 13.47 13.46 -0.46
C GLY A 563 12.96 13.13 -1.85
N ALA A 564 13.01 14.12 -2.74
CA ALA A 564 12.47 14.04 -4.10
C ALA A 564 13.29 13.14 -5.04
N SER A 565 14.59 12.94 -4.76
CA SER A 565 15.54 12.21 -5.61
C SER A 565 15.80 10.79 -5.11
N ASP A 566 16.05 9.86 -6.02
CA ASP A 566 16.53 8.50 -5.71
C ASP A 566 18.04 8.31 -5.83
N ASP A 567 18.76 9.33 -6.27
CA ASP A 567 20.23 9.35 -6.29
C ASP A 567 20.81 9.75 -4.92
N PRO A 568 21.58 8.87 -4.24
CA PRO A 568 22.27 9.19 -2.99
C PRO A 568 23.21 10.39 -3.04
N SER A 569 23.67 10.78 -4.24
CA SER A 569 24.54 11.95 -4.41
C SER A 569 23.76 13.27 -4.45
N SER A 570 22.44 13.21 -4.64
CA SER A 570 21.59 14.39 -4.72
C SER A 570 21.43 15.05 -3.35
N PRO A 571 21.45 16.39 -3.28
CA PRO A 571 21.09 17.10 -2.04
C PRO A 571 19.64 16.80 -1.63
N HIS A 572 18.78 16.38 -2.56
CA HIS A 572 17.37 16.08 -2.33
C HIS A 572 17.09 14.58 -2.11
N PHE A 573 18.10 13.82 -1.67
CA PHE A 573 17.94 12.40 -1.33
C PHE A 573 17.32 12.19 0.06
N LEU A 574 17.77 12.97 1.07
CA LEU A 574 17.34 12.87 2.48
C LEU A 574 17.04 14.23 3.12
N ASP A 575 16.91 15.31 2.34
CA ASP A 575 16.75 16.67 2.87
C ASP A 575 15.42 16.92 3.59
N GLN A 576 14.41 16.07 3.41
CA GLN A 576 13.16 16.14 4.15
C GLN A 576 13.17 15.29 5.43
N LEU A 577 14.14 14.38 5.62
CA LEU A 577 14.19 13.51 6.79
C LEU A 577 14.17 14.30 8.12
N PRO A 578 14.94 15.40 8.31
CA PRO A 578 14.86 16.18 9.54
C PRO A 578 13.48 16.80 9.78
N HIS A 579 12.81 17.27 8.74
CA HIS A 579 11.46 17.84 8.82
C HIS A 579 10.44 16.74 9.19
N TRP A 580 10.53 15.59 8.53
CA TRP A 580 9.66 14.45 8.79
C TRP A 580 9.82 13.89 10.20
N THR A 581 11.05 13.80 10.71
CA THR A 581 11.32 13.35 12.08
C THR A 581 10.77 14.32 13.12
N ALA A 582 10.89 15.63 12.87
CA ALA A 582 10.37 16.68 13.75
C ALA A 582 8.84 16.87 13.64
N GLY A 583 8.18 16.24 12.68
CA GLY A 583 6.77 16.48 12.38
C GLY A 583 6.47 17.85 11.77
N THR A 584 7.49 18.51 11.22
CA THR A 584 7.36 19.80 10.54
C THR A 584 6.96 19.56 9.08
N LEU A 585 5.85 20.16 8.64
CA LEU A 585 5.43 20.08 7.26
C LEU A 585 6.08 21.19 6.42
N ILE A 586 6.40 20.87 5.16
CA ILE A 586 6.97 21.78 4.17
C ILE A 586 5.83 22.49 3.42
N GLU A 587 6.04 23.75 3.08
CA GLU A 587 5.10 24.53 2.27
C GLU A 587 4.98 24.01 0.84
N LEU A 588 3.73 23.86 0.37
CA LEU A 588 3.46 23.64 -1.04
C LEU A 588 3.52 24.99 -1.77
N VAL A 589 4.62 25.23 -2.48
CA VAL A 589 4.85 26.50 -3.19
C VAL A 589 3.91 26.60 -4.41
N THR A 590 2.90 27.47 -4.30
CA THR A 590 1.88 27.67 -5.35
C THR A 590 2.20 28.82 -6.30
N ASP A 591 3.01 29.78 -5.87
CA ASP A 591 3.46 30.89 -6.71
C ASP A 591 4.60 30.44 -7.63
N TRP A 592 4.43 30.63 -8.94
CA TRP A 592 5.44 30.24 -9.93
C TRP A 592 6.68 31.13 -9.87
N ASP A 593 6.57 32.36 -9.36
CA ASP A 593 7.69 33.32 -9.29
C ASP A 593 8.65 32.99 -8.13
N LEU A 594 8.21 32.16 -7.17
CA LEU A 594 9.04 31.65 -6.08
C LEU A 594 9.78 30.35 -6.44
N LEU A 595 9.48 29.76 -7.60
CA LEU A 595 10.09 28.51 -8.04
C LEU A 595 11.33 28.78 -8.90
N THR A 596 12.30 27.88 -8.81
CA THR A 596 13.50 27.92 -9.65
C THR A 596 13.18 27.31 -11.02
N PHE A 597 13.41 28.04 -12.10
CA PHE A 597 13.27 27.50 -13.45
C PHE A 597 14.40 26.53 -13.75
N ASP A 598 14.05 25.28 -14.10
CA ASP A 598 14.98 24.18 -14.28
C ASP A 598 15.04 23.68 -15.74
N GLY A 599 14.08 24.08 -16.58
CA GLY A 599 14.22 23.89 -18.03
C GLY A 599 12.96 24.04 -18.86
N SER A 600 13.15 24.12 -20.18
CA SER A 600 12.08 24.09 -21.18
C SER A 600 12.30 22.96 -22.18
N PHE A 601 11.22 22.30 -22.57
CA PHE A 601 11.22 21.21 -23.54
C PHE A 601 10.26 21.57 -24.67
N SER A 602 10.69 21.35 -25.91
CA SER A 602 9.91 21.62 -27.12
C SER A 602 8.75 20.68 -27.26
#